data_AF-A0A453FD81-F1
#
_entry.id   AF-A0A453FD81-F1
#
_cell.length_a   1.000
_cell.length_b   1.000
_cell.length_c   1.000
_cell.angle_alpha   90.00
_cell.angle_beta   90.00
_cell.angle_gamma   90.00
#
_symmetry.space_group_name_H-M   'P 1'
#
loop_
_entity.id
_entity.type
_entity.pdbx_description
1 polymer ?
#
loop_
_entity_poly.entity_id
_entity_poly.type
_entity_poly.pdbx_seq_one_letter_code
_entity_poly.pdbx_strand_id
1 'polypeptide(L)'
;VLHDLSLPPSLASRNITRTAMAPPRGGAAAAAPAALDLTGVHILEASSVPPLPERGGNAVQRKEAVDPDKDRKKEKAAAPRITGWGLREYSKIVCEKVEAKGRTTYNEVADEIYSELKSMAHIGQGFDEKNIRRRVYDAFNVLIALRVIAKEKKEIRWMGLSNYRYEKIKKLEEVRKEHVNKIRNKKALLQEIEKQFDDLQNIMLRNQTLESSAENVNGIRLPFVLVKTSRKARVEIEISDDSKFAHFEFNGAPFTLHDDLSILEGIRRNSIGRAGRATLH
;
A
#
# COMPACT_ATOMS: atom_id res chain seq x y z
N VAL A 1 29.20 -46.68 28.37
CA VAL A 1 28.84 -48.11 28.37
C VAL A 1 27.62 -48.22 27.45
N LEU A 2 27.74 -48.48 26.14
CA LEU A 2 28.35 -49.64 25.44
C LEU A 2 27.57 -50.94 25.73
N HIS A 3 27.04 -51.73 24.79
CA HIS A 3 26.92 -51.69 23.31
C HIS A 3 25.41 -51.89 22.95
N ASP A 4 24.82 -51.44 21.84
CA ASP A 4 25.12 -51.60 20.39
C ASP A 4 24.99 -53.06 19.86
N LEU A 5 24.16 -53.27 18.82
CA LEU A 5 24.23 -54.40 17.87
C LEU A 5 23.24 -54.27 16.67
N SER A 6 23.74 -53.74 15.56
CA SER A 6 23.53 -54.11 14.13
C SER A 6 22.18 -54.62 13.56
N LEU A 7 21.81 -54.04 12.40
CA LEU A 7 20.98 -54.65 11.33
C LEU A 7 21.75 -55.77 10.58
N PRO A 8 21.10 -56.57 9.69
CA PRO A 8 21.29 -56.31 8.24
C PRO A 8 20.07 -56.64 7.33
N PRO A 9 20.06 -56.20 6.04
CA PRO A 9 18.92 -56.37 5.10
C PRO A 9 19.17 -57.32 3.90
N SER A 10 18.09 -57.82 3.28
CA SER A 10 18.03 -58.51 1.97
C SER A 10 16.54 -58.74 1.55
N LEU A 11 16.10 -59.22 0.37
CA LEU A 11 16.46 -59.22 -1.08
C LEU A 11 15.20 -59.77 -1.85
N ALA A 12 14.88 -59.57 -3.14
CA ALA A 12 15.46 -58.81 -4.25
C ALA A 12 14.40 -58.46 -5.34
N SER A 13 14.75 -57.53 -6.23
CA SER A 13 14.37 -57.34 -7.66
C SER A 13 13.25 -58.15 -8.34
N ARG A 14 12.43 -57.45 -9.14
CA ARG A 14 12.11 -57.81 -10.55
C ARG A 14 11.96 -56.54 -11.41
N ASN A 15 12.05 -56.68 -12.74
CA ASN A 15 12.66 -55.66 -13.62
C ASN A 15 12.06 -55.68 -15.05
N ILE A 16 12.32 -54.64 -15.86
CA ILE A 16 12.12 -54.56 -17.34
C ILE A 16 10.62 -54.48 -17.79
N THR A 17 10.16 -53.71 -18.81
CA THR A 17 10.76 -53.03 -19.99
C THR A 17 10.16 -51.62 -20.25
N ARG A 18 10.81 -50.80 -21.10
CA ARG A 18 10.21 -49.63 -21.79
C ARG A 18 9.60 -50.04 -23.14
N THR A 19 8.48 -49.41 -23.52
CA THR A 19 8.08 -49.15 -24.93
C THR A 19 7.47 -47.75 -24.99
N ALA A 20 7.63 -47.03 -26.11
CA ALA A 20 7.13 -45.66 -26.26
C ALA A 20 6.45 -45.43 -27.62
N MET A 21 5.36 -44.65 -27.63
CA MET A 21 4.81 -43.99 -28.81
C MET A 21 4.02 -42.73 -28.40
N ALA A 22 3.68 -41.88 -29.37
CA ALA A 22 3.22 -40.49 -29.20
C ALA A 22 1.79 -40.26 -29.78
N PRO A 23 1.19 -39.05 -29.68
CA PRO A 23 -0.27 -38.90 -29.43
C PRO A 23 -1.13 -38.65 -30.69
N PRO A 24 -2.46 -38.44 -30.51
CA PRO A 24 -2.96 -37.07 -30.73
C PRO A 24 -4.09 -36.55 -29.80
N ARG A 25 -3.92 -35.28 -29.41
CA ARG A 25 -4.90 -34.16 -29.23
C ARG A 25 -6.38 -34.41 -28.85
N GLY A 26 -6.80 -33.70 -27.78
CA GLY A 26 -8.17 -33.24 -27.52
C GLY A 26 -8.74 -33.72 -26.16
N GLY A 27 -9.36 -32.91 -25.30
CA GLY A 27 -9.53 -31.45 -25.31
C GLY A 27 -10.37 -30.97 -24.10
N ALA A 28 -10.33 -29.66 -23.80
CA ALA A 28 -11.13 -28.92 -22.81
C ALA A 28 -10.89 -29.12 -21.28
N ALA A 29 -10.64 -27.99 -20.62
CA ALA A 29 -11.06 -27.55 -19.28
C ALA A 29 -11.12 -28.51 -18.07
N ALA A 30 -10.25 -28.27 -17.09
CA ALA A 30 -10.63 -27.94 -15.70
C ALA A 30 -9.47 -27.22 -14.99
N ALA A 31 -9.77 -26.32 -14.04
CA ALA A 31 -8.75 -25.64 -13.22
C ALA A 31 -8.86 -26.09 -11.76
N ALA A 32 -7.72 -26.45 -11.16
CA ALA A 32 -7.56 -26.81 -9.75
C ALA A 32 -6.22 -26.24 -9.23
N PRO A 33 -6.05 -25.99 -7.92
CA PRO A 33 -5.10 -25.00 -7.43
C PRO A 33 -3.67 -25.52 -7.23
N ALA A 34 -2.69 -24.64 -7.48
CA ALA A 34 -1.33 -24.79 -6.98
C ALA A 34 -1.20 -24.12 -5.60
N ALA A 35 -0.52 -24.78 -4.67
CA ALA A 35 -0.29 -24.29 -3.32
C ALA A 35 1.21 -24.02 -3.07
N LEU A 36 1.48 -23.02 -2.22
CA LEU A 36 2.71 -22.81 -1.44
C LEU A 36 4.07 -22.84 -2.18
N ASP A 37 4.75 -21.69 -2.19
CA ASP A 37 6.00 -21.57 -1.41
C ASP A 37 6.15 -20.13 -0.88
N LEU A 38 6.75 -19.97 0.29
CA LEU A 38 7.02 -18.69 0.97
C LEU A 38 8.30 -18.81 1.81
N THR A 39 9.44 -18.61 1.16
CA THR A 39 10.76 -18.59 1.80
C THR A 39 11.61 -17.41 1.30
N GLY A 40 12.56 -16.94 2.12
CA GLY A 40 13.62 -16.03 1.67
C GLY A 40 13.35 -14.52 1.71
N VAL A 41 13.14 -13.92 2.90
CA VAL A 41 13.35 -12.48 3.07
C VAL A 41 14.86 -12.22 3.21
N HIS A 42 15.49 -11.68 2.17
CA HIS A 42 16.86 -11.17 2.23
C HIS A 42 16.89 -9.65 2.11
N ILE A 43 17.29 -8.98 3.20
CA ILE A 43 17.69 -7.57 3.19
C ILE A 43 19.17 -7.53 2.81
N LEU A 44 19.52 -6.80 1.76
CA LEU A 44 20.89 -6.39 1.47
C LEU A 44 20.91 -4.91 1.06
N GLU A 45 21.71 -4.14 1.78
CA GLU A 45 21.99 -2.73 1.52
C GLU A 45 23.28 -2.64 0.71
N ALA A 46 23.24 -2.00 -0.47
CA ALA A 46 24.43 -1.72 -1.27
C ALA A 46 24.27 -0.43 -2.08
N SER A 47 25.26 0.45 -2.00
CA SER A 47 25.31 1.71 -2.76
C SER A 47 25.91 1.50 -4.14
N SER A 48 25.31 2.11 -5.18
CA SER A 48 26.05 2.82 -6.24
C SER A 48 25.09 3.48 -7.25
N VAL A 49 25.54 4.59 -7.86
CA VAL A 49 24.84 5.31 -8.94
C VAL A 49 25.58 5.02 -10.26
N PRO A 50 24.89 4.69 -11.36
CA PRO A 50 25.56 4.44 -12.64
C PRO A 50 26.06 5.76 -13.29
N PRO A 51 27.27 5.80 -13.87
CA PRO A 51 27.80 6.99 -14.53
C PRO A 51 27.22 7.20 -15.94
N LEU A 52 27.23 8.46 -16.38
CA LEU A 52 26.96 8.85 -17.78
C LEU A 52 28.26 8.73 -18.62
N PRO A 53 28.15 8.50 -19.94
CA PRO A 53 29.32 8.29 -20.79
C PRO A 53 30.08 9.59 -21.09
N GLU A 54 31.40 9.53 -20.89
CA GLU A 54 32.37 10.56 -21.34
C GLU A 54 32.36 10.69 -22.87
N ARG A 55 32.39 11.94 -23.38
CA ARG A 55 32.55 12.20 -24.82
C ARG A 55 33.96 12.74 -25.10
N GLY A 56 34.91 11.82 -25.21
CA GLY A 56 36.31 12.14 -25.51
C GLY A 56 36.48 12.98 -26.77
N GLY A 57 37.29 14.03 -26.68
CA GLY A 57 37.68 14.87 -27.83
C GLY A 57 38.97 14.36 -28.45
N ASN A 58 39.01 14.30 -29.79
CA ASN A 58 40.25 14.07 -30.56
C ASN A 58 40.69 15.38 -31.21
N ALA A 59 41.90 15.84 -30.89
CA ALA A 59 42.53 16.99 -31.52
C ALA A 59 43.41 16.51 -32.68
N VAL A 60 43.29 17.15 -33.85
CA VAL A 60 44.23 17.00 -34.97
C VAL A 60 44.67 18.37 -35.42
N GLN A 61 45.96 18.66 -35.25
CA GLN A 61 46.59 19.89 -35.74
C GLN A 61 46.86 19.80 -37.25
N ARG A 62 46.59 20.88 -37.99
CA ARG A 62 47.29 21.22 -39.25
C ARG A 62 47.58 22.72 -39.30
N LYS A 63 48.58 23.09 -40.11
CA LYS A 63 49.39 24.32 -39.97
C LYS A 63 48.79 25.59 -40.58
N GLU A 64 49.46 26.70 -40.31
CA GLU A 64 49.07 28.07 -40.66
C GLU A 64 49.08 28.39 -42.17
N ALA A 65 48.33 29.42 -42.53
CA ALA A 65 48.67 30.41 -43.55
C ALA A 65 48.14 31.78 -43.08
N VAL A 66 48.80 32.87 -43.46
CA VAL A 66 48.50 34.24 -42.96
C VAL A 66 48.35 35.20 -44.15
N ASP A 67 47.26 35.97 -44.14
CA ASP A 67 47.18 37.35 -44.66
C ASP A 67 45.93 38.04 -44.05
N PRO A 68 45.77 39.38 -44.08
CA PRO A 68 45.03 40.11 -43.04
C PRO A 68 43.78 40.87 -43.55
N ASP A 69 43.34 41.86 -42.77
CA ASP A 69 42.22 42.80 -43.01
C ASP A 69 40.80 42.20 -43.16
N LYS A 70 40.11 42.07 -42.02
CA LYS A 70 38.99 43.00 -41.76
C LYS A 70 38.56 43.11 -40.31
N ASP A 71 38.82 44.28 -39.74
CA ASP A 71 38.31 44.66 -38.43
C ASP A 71 36.78 44.84 -38.43
N ARG A 72 36.10 44.05 -37.59
CA ARG A 72 34.77 44.37 -37.04
C ARG A 72 34.43 43.52 -35.82
N LYS A 73 35.38 43.40 -34.89
CA LYS A 73 35.18 42.79 -33.57
C LYS A 73 34.16 43.61 -32.75
N LYS A 74 32.86 43.31 -32.91
CA LYS A 74 31.80 43.84 -32.04
C LYS A 74 31.97 43.26 -30.64
N GLU A 75 32.71 43.96 -29.80
CA GLU A 75 32.75 43.69 -28.36
C GLU A 75 31.35 43.86 -27.78
N LYS A 76 30.72 42.73 -27.44
CA LYS A 76 29.56 42.74 -26.56
C LYS A 76 30.07 43.06 -25.16
N ALA A 77 30.08 44.34 -24.83
CA ALA A 77 30.39 44.83 -23.49
C ALA A 77 29.63 43.98 -22.46
N ALA A 78 30.36 43.44 -21.47
CA ALA A 78 29.76 42.65 -20.41
C ALA A 78 28.81 43.54 -19.61
N ALA A 79 27.50 43.33 -19.76
CA ALA A 79 26.51 44.15 -19.09
C ALA A 79 26.76 44.15 -17.57
N PRO A 80 26.76 45.32 -16.91
CA PRO A 80 27.09 45.41 -15.48
C PRO A 80 26.12 44.52 -14.69
N ARG A 81 26.67 43.66 -13.83
CA ARG A 81 25.85 42.87 -12.89
C ARG A 81 25.16 43.85 -11.95
N ILE A 82 23.84 44.01 -12.10
CA ILE A 82 23.01 44.83 -11.21
C ILE A 82 23.02 44.18 -9.82
N THR A 83 23.93 44.63 -8.96
CA THR A 83 24.09 44.18 -7.58
C THR A 83 22.86 44.56 -6.77
N GLY A 84 22.13 43.53 -6.31
CA GLY A 84 20.92 43.65 -5.50
C GLY A 84 19.75 42.80 -6.01
N TRP A 85 19.55 42.74 -7.33
CA TRP A 85 18.31 42.18 -7.92
C TRP A 85 18.49 40.74 -8.43
N GLY A 86 18.50 39.79 -7.48
CA GLY A 86 18.57 38.35 -7.75
C GLY A 86 17.21 37.70 -8.04
N LEU A 87 17.22 36.48 -8.60
CA LEU A 87 15.99 35.73 -8.93
C LEU A 87 15.05 35.52 -7.72
N ARG A 88 15.59 35.42 -6.50
CA ARG A 88 14.80 35.36 -5.26
C ARG A 88 13.82 36.53 -5.14
N GLU A 89 14.26 37.73 -5.46
CA GLU A 89 13.46 38.95 -5.27
C GLU A 89 12.40 39.09 -6.37
N TYR A 90 12.76 38.78 -7.61
CA TYR A 90 11.77 38.61 -8.69
C TYR A 90 10.73 37.55 -8.35
N SER A 91 11.12 36.40 -7.81
CA SER A 91 10.17 35.36 -7.38
C SER A 91 9.26 35.81 -6.24
N LYS A 92 9.76 36.62 -5.29
CA LYS A 92 8.94 37.20 -4.20
C LYS A 92 7.89 38.16 -4.76
N ILE A 93 8.32 39.15 -5.56
CA ILE A 93 7.42 40.17 -6.12
C ILE A 93 6.41 39.55 -7.08
N VAL A 94 6.82 38.58 -7.91
CA VAL A 94 5.90 37.82 -8.79
C VAL A 94 4.89 37.02 -7.98
N CYS A 95 5.29 36.42 -6.86
CA CYS A 95 4.40 35.70 -5.95
C CYS A 95 3.35 36.66 -5.35
N GLU A 96 3.82 37.77 -4.75
CA GLU A 96 2.97 38.79 -4.11
C GLU A 96 1.98 39.43 -5.10
N LYS A 97 2.40 39.70 -6.35
CA LYS A 97 1.52 40.30 -7.38
C LYS A 97 0.45 39.32 -7.87
N VAL A 98 0.77 38.02 -8.04
CA VAL A 98 -0.24 37.02 -8.43
C VAL A 98 -1.19 36.71 -7.28
N GLU A 99 -0.69 36.67 -6.04
CA GLU A 99 -1.52 36.47 -4.83
C GLU A 99 -2.53 37.62 -4.66
N ALA A 100 -2.08 38.87 -4.72
CA ALA A 100 -2.94 40.05 -4.57
C ALA A 100 -4.04 40.16 -5.64
N LYS A 101 -3.77 39.68 -6.87
CA LYS A 101 -4.74 39.71 -7.98
C LYS A 101 -5.63 38.47 -8.07
N GLY A 102 -5.15 37.31 -7.65
CA GLY A 102 -5.81 36.01 -7.82
C GLY A 102 -5.86 35.48 -9.26
N ARG A 103 -6.10 36.36 -10.25
CA ARG A 103 -6.05 36.09 -11.70
C ARG A 103 -5.39 37.25 -12.43
N THR A 104 -4.45 36.94 -13.32
CA THR A 104 -3.61 37.94 -14.03
C THR A 104 -2.98 37.30 -15.28
N THR A 105 -2.25 38.07 -16.10
CA THR A 105 -1.55 37.58 -17.30
C THR A 105 -0.04 37.81 -17.24
N TYR A 106 0.73 37.10 -18.09
CA TYR A 106 2.20 37.24 -18.10
C TYR A 106 2.66 38.67 -18.37
N ASN A 107 2.12 39.32 -19.43
CA ASN A 107 2.53 40.67 -19.83
C ASN A 107 2.24 41.66 -18.70
N GLU A 108 1.01 41.62 -18.19
CA GLU A 108 0.51 42.47 -17.11
C GLU A 108 1.41 42.42 -15.86
N VAL A 109 1.77 41.23 -15.38
CA VAL A 109 2.71 41.10 -14.24
C VAL A 109 4.11 41.60 -14.60
N ALA A 110 4.61 41.32 -15.80
CA ALA A 110 5.95 41.76 -16.20
C ALA A 110 6.06 43.28 -16.39
N ASP A 111 5.00 43.91 -16.91
CA ASP A 111 4.94 45.33 -17.26
C ASP A 111 4.62 46.19 -16.01
N GLU A 112 3.84 45.66 -15.06
CA GLU A 112 3.70 46.24 -13.72
C GLU A 112 5.01 46.18 -12.93
N ILE A 113 5.68 45.02 -12.88
CA ILE A 113 6.98 44.90 -12.19
C ILE A 113 8.02 45.83 -12.84
N TYR A 114 8.02 45.94 -14.18
CA TYR A 114 8.88 46.90 -14.88
C TYR A 114 8.56 48.35 -14.46
N SER A 115 7.28 48.73 -14.39
CA SER A 115 6.84 50.08 -14.03
C SER A 115 7.15 50.42 -12.57
N GLU A 116 6.95 49.47 -11.65
CA GLU A 116 7.21 49.59 -10.22
C GLU A 116 8.71 49.75 -9.94
N LEU A 117 9.56 48.87 -10.49
CA LEU A 117 11.02 49.01 -10.41
C LEU A 117 11.49 50.34 -11.03
N LYS A 118 10.90 50.77 -12.15
CA LYS A 118 11.22 52.05 -12.79
C LYS A 118 10.83 53.27 -11.96
N SER A 119 9.73 53.21 -11.19
CA SER A 119 9.35 54.28 -10.24
C SER A 119 10.22 54.30 -8.98
N MET A 120 10.69 53.14 -8.51
CA MET A 120 11.64 53.04 -7.41
C MET A 120 13.06 53.49 -7.81
N ALA A 121 13.41 53.37 -9.10
CA ALA A 121 14.72 53.68 -9.66
C ALA A 121 15.00 55.19 -9.85
N HIS A 122 14.80 56.00 -8.82
CA HIS A 122 15.15 57.43 -8.82
C HIS A 122 16.65 57.71 -8.99
N ILE A 123 17.52 56.70 -8.93
CA ILE A 123 18.99 56.84 -8.96
C ILE A 123 19.62 55.80 -9.91
N GLY A 124 19.79 56.17 -11.19
CA GLY A 124 20.80 55.61 -12.11
C GLY A 124 20.71 54.14 -12.54
N GLN A 125 19.95 53.26 -11.88
CA GLN A 125 19.82 51.85 -12.28
C GLN A 125 18.93 51.72 -13.52
N GLY A 126 19.58 51.59 -14.68
CA GLY A 126 18.95 51.24 -15.95
C GLY A 126 18.44 49.79 -15.95
N PHE A 127 17.25 49.57 -15.38
CA PHE A 127 16.55 48.29 -15.45
C PHE A 127 16.13 47.97 -16.89
N ASP A 128 16.77 46.96 -17.50
CA ASP A 128 16.39 46.45 -18.81
C ASP A 128 15.10 45.61 -18.71
N GLU A 129 14.06 46.09 -19.39
CA GLU A 129 12.77 45.41 -19.57
C GLU A 129 12.93 43.95 -20.00
N LYS A 130 13.92 43.66 -20.88
CA LYS A 130 14.20 42.29 -21.36
C LYS A 130 14.76 41.39 -20.27
N ASN A 131 15.53 41.94 -19.34
CA ASN A 131 16.05 41.21 -18.18
C ASN A 131 14.91 40.88 -17.21
N ILE A 132 14.07 41.87 -16.88
CA ILE A 132 12.89 41.70 -16.01
C ILE A 132 11.92 40.69 -16.62
N ARG A 133 11.53 40.84 -17.89
CA ARG A 133 10.68 39.88 -18.61
C ARG A 133 11.28 38.46 -18.59
N ARG A 134 12.61 38.31 -18.80
CA ARG A 134 13.30 37.01 -18.69
C ARG A 134 13.23 36.44 -17.27
N ARG A 135 13.39 37.25 -16.22
CA ARG A 135 13.33 36.82 -14.81
C ARG A 135 11.92 36.44 -14.34
N VAL A 136 10.90 37.16 -14.80
CA VAL A 136 9.49 36.82 -14.54
C VAL A 136 9.12 35.45 -15.12
N TYR A 137 9.65 35.07 -16.29
CA TYR A 137 9.53 33.70 -16.81
C TYR A 137 10.20 32.64 -15.92
N ASP A 138 11.40 32.91 -15.37
CA ASP A 138 12.07 31.96 -14.44
C ASP A 138 11.23 31.75 -13.17
N ALA A 139 10.73 32.85 -12.59
CA ALA A 139 9.87 32.81 -11.40
C ALA A 139 8.58 32.02 -11.65
N PHE A 140 7.86 32.31 -12.74
CA PHE A 140 6.64 31.58 -13.09
C PHE A 140 6.88 30.09 -13.33
N ASN A 141 7.96 29.70 -14.02
CA ASN A 141 8.23 28.28 -14.27
C ASN A 141 8.43 27.49 -12.95
N VAL A 142 9.10 28.09 -11.96
CA VAL A 142 9.25 27.48 -10.62
C VAL A 142 7.92 27.44 -9.87
N LEU A 143 7.15 28.53 -9.85
CA LEU A 143 5.86 28.60 -9.16
C LEU A 143 4.80 27.65 -9.77
N ILE A 144 4.84 27.42 -11.09
CA ILE A 144 4.02 26.41 -11.79
C ILE A 144 4.45 24.99 -11.39
N ALA A 145 5.76 24.71 -11.36
CA ALA A 145 6.28 23.40 -10.95
C ALA A 145 5.91 23.06 -9.49
N LEU A 146 5.94 24.05 -8.60
CA LEU A 146 5.48 23.96 -7.22
C LEU A 146 3.95 23.97 -7.06
N ARG A 147 3.20 24.15 -8.16
CA ARG A 147 1.72 24.26 -8.21
C ARG A 147 1.13 25.37 -7.33
N VAL A 148 1.92 26.40 -7.03
CA VAL A 148 1.49 27.61 -6.31
C VAL A 148 0.69 28.54 -7.23
N ILE A 149 0.94 28.46 -8.54
CA ILE A 149 0.15 29.10 -9.58
C ILE A 149 -0.20 28.09 -10.68
N ALA A 150 -1.32 28.31 -11.38
CA ALA A 150 -1.73 27.55 -12.55
C ALA A 150 -1.74 28.46 -13.79
N LYS A 151 -1.32 27.94 -14.95
CA LYS A 151 -1.30 28.68 -16.22
C LYS A 151 -2.26 28.05 -17.23
N GLU A 152 -3.33 28.77 -17.58
CA GLU A 152 -4.32 28.33 -18.56
C GLU A 152 -4.27 29.23 -19.80
N LYS A 153 -3.70 28.71 -20.88
CA LYS A 153 -3.42 29.45 -22.13
C LYS A 153 -2.60 30.73 -21.86
N LYS A 154 -3.27 31.89 -21.71
CA LYS A 154 -2.67 33.21 -21.43
C LYS A 154 -2.90 33.68 -19.97
N GLU A 155 -3.86 33.09 -19.26
CA GLU A 155 -4.21 33.42 -17.88
C GLU A 155 -3.31 32.70 -16.89
N ILE A 156 -3.03 33.36 -15.76
CA ILE A 156 -2.29 32.84 -14.61
C ILE A 156 -3.21 33.00 -13.39
N ARG A 157 -3.49 31.90 -12.70
CA ARG A 157 -4.30 31.87 -11.47
C ARG A 157 -3.43 31.57 -10.25
N TRP A 158 -3.69 32.27 -9.15
CA TRP A 158 -3.19 31.91 -7.83
C TRP A 158 -3.84 30.59 -7.36
N MET A 159 -3.02 29.61 -7.00
CA MET A 159 -3.45 28.35 -6.37
C MET A 159 -3.02 28.28 -4.90
N GLY A 160 -2.03 29.08 -4.48
CA GLY A 160 -1.56 29.18 -3.11
C GLY A 160 -0.70 28.01 -2.62
N LEU A 161 0.09 28.27 -1.58
CA LEU A 161 0.98 27.29 -0.94
C LEU A 161 0.22 26.16 -0.20
N SER A 162 -1.07 26.39 0.11
CA SER A 162 -1.91 25.47 0.88
C SER A 162 -2.25 24.20 0.10
N ASN A 163 -2.52 24.27 -1.21
CA ASN A 163 -3.14 23.18 -1.96
C ASN A 163 -2.30 21.88 -2.00
N TYR A 164 -0.99 21.95 -2.28
CA TYR A 164 -0.13 20.75 -2.24
C TYR A 164 0.01 20.16 -0.83
N ARG A 165 0.17 21.03 0.19
CA ARG A 165 0.31 20.60 1.59
C ARG A 165 -0.98 19.96 2.11
N TYR A 166 -2.13 20.57 1.82
CA TYR A 166 -3.45 20.07 2.22
C TYR A 166 -3.76 18.72 1.55
N GLU A 167 -3.57 18.59 0.24
CA GLU A 167 -3.82 17.34 -0.47
C GLU A 167 -2.89 16.20 -0.01
N LYS A 168 -1.63 16.51 0.36
CA LYS A 168 -0.71 15.54 0.96
C LYS A 168 -1.14 15.15 2.39
N ILE A 169 -1.57 16.10 3.22
CA ILE A 169 -2.08 15.84 4.57
C ILE A 169 -3.34 14.98 4.52
N LYS A 170 -4.32 15.35 3.69
CA LYS A 170 -5.58 14.63 3.49
C LYS A 170 -5.35 13.16 3.11
N LYS A 171 -4.40 12.88 2.20
CA LYS A 171 -4.00 11.51 1.83
C LYS A 171 -3.35 10.75 3.00
N LEU A 172 -2.52 11.41 3.81
CA LEU A 172 -1.95 10.80 5.02
C LEU A 172 -3.00 10.53 6.10
N GLU A 173 -4.01 11.40 6.22
CA GLU A 173 -5.16 11.21 7.13
C GLU A 173 -6.06 10.05 6.69
N GLU A 174 -6.31 9.90 5.39
CA GLU A 174 -7.04 8.77 4.81
C GLU A 174 -6.30 7.44 5.03
N VAL A 175 -5.00 7.39 4.73
CA VAL A 175 -4.15 6.21 5.02
C VAL A 175 -4.11 5.92 6.53
N ARG A 176 -4.01 6.93 7.39
CA ARG A 176 -4.07 6.77 8.85
C ARG A 176 -5.42 6.18 9.30
N LYS A 177 -6.54 6.65 8.75
CA LYS A 177 -7.89 6.13 9.04
C LYS A 177 -8.02 4.66 8.63
N GLU A 178 -7.51 4.31 7.46
CA GLU A 178 -7.47 2.92 6.99
C GLU A 178 -6.64 2.01 7.93
N HIS A 179 -5.46 2.46 8.36
CA HIS A 179 -4.61 1.70 9.29
C HIS A 179 -5.24 1.55 10.68
N VAL A 180 -5.89 2.60 11.21
CA VAL A 180 -6.64 2.52 12.48
C VAL A 180 -7.79 1.51 12.38
N ASN A 181 -8.51 1.46 11.25
CA ASN A 181 -9.55 0.45 11.03
C ASN A 181 -8.96 -0.97 10.94
N LYS A 182 -7.84 -1.17 10.23
CA LYS A 182 -7.13 -2.46 10.17
C LYS A 182 -6.69 -2.93 11.57
N ILE A 183 -6.15 -2.02 12.40
CA ILE A 183 -5.78 -2.31 13.80
C ILE A 183 -7.00 -2.67 14.64
N ARG A 184 -8.10 -1.92 14.53
CA ARG A 184 -9.36 -2.19 15.25
C ARG A 184 -9.91 -3.58 14.92
N ASN A 185 -9.95 -3.94 13.64
CA ASN A 185 -10.46 -5.24 13.18
C ASN A 185 -9.54 -6.39 13.63
N LYS A 186 -8.22 -6.22 13.53
CA LYS A 186 -7.25 -7.22 14.05
C LYS A 186 -7.38 -7.41 15.56
N LYS A 187 -7.57 -6.33 16.34
CA LYS A 187 -7.78 -6.44 17.79
C LYS A 187 -9.10 -7.15 18.13
N ALA A 188 -10.19 -6.84 17.42
CA ALA A 188 -11.46 -7.52 17.63
C ALA A 188 -11.38 -9.02 17.30
N LEU A 189 -10.69 -9.40 16.23
CA LEU A 189 -10.44 -10.80 15.87
C LEU A 189 -9.57 -11.52 16.92
N LEU A 190 -8.49 -10.88 17.39
CA LEU A 190 -7.63 -11.44 18.45
C LEU A 190 -8.44 -11.70 19.73
N GLN A 191 -9.24 -10.74 20.16
CA GLN A 191 -10.11 -10.87 21.34
C GLN A 191 -11.21 -11.94 21.19
N GLU A 192 -11.52 -12.39 19.96
CA GLU A 192 -12.44 -13.50 19.73
C GLU A 192 -11.69 -14.84 19.78
N ILE A 193 -10.51 -14.92 19.16
CA ILE A 193 -9.63 -16.10 19.22
C ILE A 193 -9.18 -16.39 20.67
N GLU A 194 -8.88 -15.35 21.45
CA GLU A 194 -8.56 -15.46 22.89
C GLU A 194 -9.70 -16.15 23.67
N LYS A 195 -10.96 -15.71 23.48
CA LYS A 195 -12.13 -16.38 24.11
C LYS A 195 -12.29 -17.82 23.65
N GLN A 196 -12.11 -18.09 22.36
CA GLN A 196 -12.26 -19.43 21.80
C GLN A 196 -11.19 -20.38 22.37
N PHE A 197 -9.96 -19.88 22.56
CA PHE A 197 -8.91 -20.62 23.25
C PHE A 197 -9.27 -20.88 24.72
N ASP A 198 -9.71 -19.86 25.46
CA ASP A 198 -10.18 -20.02 26.85
C ASP A 198 -11.33 -21.02 26.95
N ASP A 199 -12.32 -20.95 26.06
CA ASP A 199 -13.48 -21.85 26.04
C ASP A 199 -13.08 -23.31 25.74
N LEU A 200 -12.09 -23.52 24.87
CA LEU A 200 -11.51 -24.83 24.59
C LEU A 200 -10.69 -25.36 25.79
N GLN A 201 -9.86 -24.53 26.44
CA GLN A 201 -9.14 -24.94 27.66
C GLN A 201 -10.09 -25.29 28.80
N ASN A 202 -11.15 -24.49 28.99
CA ASN A 202 -12.17 -24.72 30.02
C ASN A 202 -12.93 -26.04 29.80
N ILE A 203 -13.32 -26.39 28.57
CA ILE A 203 -14.01 -27.66 28.32
C ILE A 203 -13.04 -28.86 28.41
N MET A 204 -11.79 -28.72 27.98
CA MET A 204 -10.76 -29.77 28.15
C MET A 204 -10.50 -30.08 29.63
N LEU A 205 -10.23 -29.07 30.46
CA LEU A 205 -9.97 -29.23 31.89
C LEU A 205 -11.19 -29.83 32.62
N ARG A 206 -12.40 -29.38 32.28
CA ARG A 206 -13.64 -29.94 32.82
C ARG A 206 -13.80 -31.41 32.44
N ASN A 207 -13.55 -31.78 31.19
CA ASN A 207 -13.69 -33.15 30.72
C ASN A 207 -12.64 -34.07 31.39
N GLN A 208 -11.37 -33.65 31.45
CA GLN A 208 -10.31 -34.40 32.15
C GLN A 208 -10.64 -34.67 33.63
N THR A 209 -11.27 -33.71 34.30
CA THR A 209 -11.75 -33.87 35.69
C THR A 209 -12.87 -34.91 35.81
N LEU A 210 -13.72 -35.05 34.78
CA LEU A 210 -14.89 -35.95 34.78
C LEU A 210 -14.59 -37.35 34.22
N GLU A 211 -13.67 -37.47 33.27
CA GLU A 211 -13.21 -38.77 32.73
C GLU A 211 -12.54 -39.64 33.80
N SER A 212 -11.99 -39.00 34.84
CA SER A 212 -11.51 -39.67 36.08
C SER A 212 -12.59 -40.43 36.86
N SER A 213 -13.88 -40.33 36.48
CA SER A 213 -15.03 -40.78 37.27
C SER A 213 -16.09 -41.58 36.48
N ALA A 214 -15.95 -41.78 35.17
CA ALA A 214 -17.03 -42.37 34.35
C ALA A 214 -16.53 -43.18 33.14
N GLU A 215 -16.71 -44.50 33.19
CA GLU A 215 -16.32 -45.45 32.12
C GLU A 215 -17.20 -45.39 30.85
N ASN A 216 -18.20 -44.48 30.79
CA ASN A 216 -19.22 -44.44 29.73
C ASN A 216 -19.20 -43.09 28.99
N VAL A 217 -18.21 -42.91 28.10
CA VAL A 217 -17.95 -41.63 27.39
C VAL A 217 -18.88 -41.44 26.18
N ASN A 218 -20.17 -41.19 26.44
CA ASN A 218 -21.15 -40.85 25.40
C ASN A 218 -21.11 -39.34 25.06
N GLY A 219 -20.02 -38.89 24.44
CA GLY A 219 -19.74 -37.47 24.17
C GLY A 219 -19.56 -37.14 22.68
N ILE A 220 -20.03 -35.95 22.26
CA ILE A 220 -19.83 -35.41 20.92
C ILE A 220 -18.45 -34.77 20.82
N ARG A 221 -17.69 -35.10 19.77
CA ARG A 221 -16.35 -34.52 19.50
C ARG A 221 -16.45 -33.27 18.63
N LEU A 222 -15.47 -32.39 18.77
CA LEU A 222 -15.25 -31.25 17.88
C LEU A 222 -14.53 -31.69 16.59
N PRO A 223 -14.77 -31.05 15.43
CA PRO A 223 -15.76 -30.00 15.22
C PRO A 223 -17.17 -30.55 14.96
N PHE A 224 -18.21 -29.79 15.31
CA PHE A 224 -19.61 -30.16 15.01
C PHE A 224 -20.51 -28.94 14.76
N VAL A 225 -21.69 -29.20 14.18
CA VAL A 225 -22.75 -28.20 14.00
C VAL A 225 -24.05 -28.78 14.55
N LEU A 226 -24.76 -28.00 15.37
CA LEU A 226 -26.03 -28.37 15.98
C LEU A 226 -27.20 -27.65 15.29
N VAL A 227 -28.08 -28.44 14.67
CA VAL A 227 -29.40 -27.95 14.24
C VAL A 227 -30.39 -28.13 15.39
N LYS A 228 -31.12 -27.06 15.73
CA LYS A 228 -32.10 -27.03 16.82
C LYS A 228 -33.46 -26.59 16.28
N THR A 229 -34.51 -27.37 16.55
CA THR A 229 -35.90 -27.02 16.18
C THR A 229 -36.85 -27.26 17.37
N SER A 230 -38.15 -27.04 17.15
CA SER A 230 -39.20 -27.28 18.13
C SER A 230 -39.35 -28.77 18.45
N ARG A 231 -39.61 -29.13 19.72
CA ARG A 231 -39.94 -30.50 20.14
C ARG A 231 -41.26 -31.06 19.53
N LYS A 232 -41.97 -30.25 18.74
CA LYS A 232 -43.17 -30.64 17.98
C LYS A 232 -42.95 -30.62 16.46
N ALA A 233 -41.75 -30.27 15.98
CA ALA A 233 -41.44 -30.29 14.55
C ALA A 233 -41.34 -31.74 14.05
N ARG A 234 -41.85 -32.00 12.85
CA ARG A 234 -41.54 -33.21 12.09
C ARG A 234 -40.39 -32.88 11.15
N VAL A 235 -39.24 -33.49 11.37
CA VAL A 235 -38.06 -33.34 10.51
C VAL A 235 -37.91 -34.62 9.72
N GLU A 236 -37.90 -34.51 8.40
CA GLU A 236 -37.61 -35.62 7.49
C GLU A 236 -36.18 -35.43 6.98
N ILE A 237 -35.39 -36.51 7.01
CA ILE A 237 -33.94 -36.47 6.83
C ILE A 237 -33.56 -37.52 5.80
N GLU A 238 -33.06 -37.07 4.66
CA GLU A 238 -32.51 -37.94 3.61
C GLU A 238 -30.98 -37.78 3.62
N ILE A 239 -30.25 -38.90 3.66
CA ILE A 239 -28.79 -38.91 3.61
C ILE A 239 -28.38 -39.67 2.34
N SER A 240 -27.45 -39.12 1.56
CA SER A 240 -26.95 -39.79 0.35
C SER A 240 -26.20 -41.08 0.72
N ASP A 241 -26.22 -42.08 -0.17
CA ASP A 241 -25.52 -43.37 0.04
C ASP A 241 -24.02 -43.18 0.30
N ASP A 242 -23.42 -42.12 -0.27
CA ASP A 242 -22.01 -41.76 -0.07
C ASP A 242 -21.75 -40.92 1.20
N SER A 243 -22.80 -40.63 1.98
CA SER A 243 -22.81 -39.84 3.22
C SER A 243 -22.21 -38.42 3.11
N LYS A 244 -22.08 -37.86 1.90
CA LYS A 244 -21.57 -36.49 1.69
C LYS A 244 -22.66 -35.42 1.76
N PHE A 245 -23.92 -35.80 1.55
CA PHE A 245 -25.05 -34.88 1.54
C PHE A 245 -26.13 -35.36 2.50
N ALA A 246 -26.72 -34.42 3.23
CA ALA A 246 -27.90 -34.65 4.06
C ALA A 246 -28.92 -33.53 3.78
N HIS A 247 -30.11 -33.92 3.36
CA HIS A 247 -31.26 -33.03 3.24
C HIS A 247 -32.08 -33.07 4.53
N PHE A 248 -32.61 -31.92 4.94
CA PHE A 248 -33.41 -31.77 6.16
C PHE A 248 -34.66 -30.95 5.84
N GLU A 249 -35.81 -31.61 5.74
CA GLU A 249 -37.10 -30.93 5.58
C GLU A 249 -37.79 -30.74 6.93
N PHE A 250 -37.97 -29.49 7.34
CA PHE A 250 -38.56 -29.11 8.62
C PHE A 250 -40.09 -28.93 8.59
N ASN A 251 -40.75 -29.25 7.47
CA ASN A 251 -42.22 -29.12 7.31
C ASN A 251 -42.77 -27.74 7.75
N GLY A 252 -42.05 -26.66 7.39
CA GLY A 252 -42.40 -25.28 7.77
C GLY A 252 -42.10 -24.88 9.23
N ALA A 253 -41.55 -25.78 10.06
CA ALA A 253 -41.14 -25.46 11.42
C ALA A 253 -39.83 -24.64 11.44
N PRO A 254 -39.69 -23.63 12.32
CA PRO A 254 -38.44 -22.88 12.44
C PRO A 254 -37.32 -23.72 13.06
N PHE A 255 -36.09 -23.48 12.61
CA PHE A 255 -34.88 -24.04 13.18
C PHE A 255 -33.82 -22.95 13.41
N THR A 256 -32.85 -23.22 14.29
CA THR A 256 -31.64 -22.42 14.46
C THR A 256 -30.42 -23.30 14.27
N LEU A 257 -29.38 -22.75 13.63
CA LEU A 257 -28.10 -23.40 13.43
C LEU A 257 -27.09 -22.83 14.44
N HIS A 258 -26.31 -23.71 15.05
CA HIS A 258 -25.23 -23.35 15.97
C HIS A 258 -23.97 -24.10 15.58
N ASP A 259 -22.86 -23.39 15.41
CA ASP A 259 -21.53 -24.00 15.42
C ASP A 259 -21.17 -24.45 16.85
N ASP A 260 -20.18 -25.32 16.95
CA ASP A 260 -19.60 -25.75 18.22
C ASP A 260 -19.08 -24.57 19.07
N LEU A 261 -18.45 -23.56 18.45
CA LEU A 261 -17.93 -22.38 19.14
C LEU A 261 -19.02 -21.59 19.87
N SER A 262 -20.19 -21.33 19.26
CA SER A 262 -21.30 -20.66 19.95
C SER A 262 -21.95 -21.53 21.05
N ILE A 263 -21.87 -22.86 20.94
CA ILE A 263 -22.26 -23.77 22.02
C ILE A 263 -21.29 -23.70 23.19
N LEU A 264 -19.97 -23.67 22.95
CA LEU A 264 -18.95 -23.46 23.99
C LEU A 264 -19.12 -22.09 24.66
N GLU A 265 -19.34 -21.02 23.89
CA GLU A 265 -19.60 -19.68 24.43
C GLU A 265 -20.87 -19.67 25.30
N GLY A 266 -21.91 -20.41 24.89
CA GLY A 266 -23.12 -20.65 25.66
C GLY A 266 -22.86 -21.41 26.98
N ILE A 267 -21.95 -22.39 26.98
CA ILE A 267 -21.54 -23.12 28.19
C ILE A 267 -20.84 -22.18 29.17
N ARG A 268 -19.90 -21.33 28.72
CA ARG A 268 -19.23 -20.32 29.59
C ARG A 268 -20.19 -19.27 30.13
N ARG A 269 -21.11 -18.75 29.31
CA ARG A 269 -22.16 -17.82 29.80
C ARG A 269 -23.00 -18.46 30.92
N ASN A 270 -23.36 -19.74 30.77
CA ASN A 270 -24.15 -20.47 31.76
C ASN A 270 -23.37 -20.84 33.03
N SER A 271 -22.06 -21.11 32.96
CA SER A 271 -21.25 -21.36 34.16
C SER A 271 -21.05 -20.08 34.98
N ILE A 272 -20.74 -18.95 34.34
CA ILE A 272 -20.64 -17.64 34.99
C ILE A 272 -21.98 -17.24 35.63
N GLY A 273 -23.10 -17.41 34.92
CA GLY A 273 -24.44 -17.15 35.43
C GLY A 273 -24.89 -18.05 36.59
N ARG A 274 -24.27 -19.23 36.76
CA ARG A 274 -24.45 -20.07 37.96
C ARG A 274 -23.55 -19.61 39.11
N ALA A 275 -22.28 -19.29 38.84
CA ALA A 275 -21.35 -18.82 39.86
C ALA A 275 -21.86 -17.56 40.57
N GLY A 276 -22.30 -16.54 39.82
CA GLY A 276 -22.86 -15.30 40.38
C GLY A 276 -24.21 -15.46 41.09
N ARG A 277 -24.84 -16.65 41.02
CA ARG A 277 -26.04 -17.02 41.80
C ARG A 277 -25.70 -17.83 43.06
N ALA A 278 -24.57 -18.50 43.10
CA ALA A 278 -24.09 -19.25 44.26
C ALA A 278 -23.49 -18.34 45.35
N THR A 279 -23.12 -17.10 45.01
CA THR A 279 -22.57 -16.08 45.93
C THR A 279 -23.63 -15.14 46.53
N LEU A 280 -24.91 -15.51 46.47
CA LEU A 280 -26.06 -14.70 46.95
C LEU A 280 -26.98 -15.50 47.89
N HIS A 281 -26.44 -16.52 48.56
CA HIS A 281 -27.11 -17.36 49.55
C HIS A 281 -26.16 -17.67 50.72
#